data_AF-A0A8C4LUY3-F1
#
_entry.id   AF-A0A8C4LUY3-F1
#
_cell.length_a   1.000
_cell.length_b   1.000
_cell.length_c   1.000
_cell.angle_alpha   90.00
_cell.angle_beta   90.00
_cell.angle_gamma   90.00
#
_symmetry.space_group_name_H-M   'P 1'
#
loop_
_entity.id
_entity.type
_entity.pdbx_description
1 polymer ?
#
loop_
_entity_poly.entity_id
_entity_poly.type
_entity_poly.pdbx_seq_one_letter_code
_entity_poly.pdbx_strand_id
1 'polypeptide(L)'
;MAPVLPLVLPLQPRIRLAQGLWLLSWLLALAGGLTLLCSGHLLVQLWHLGTFLAPSCPFAALPQVALAAGAVALGTGLVGAGASRASLDAAQYPPWRGVLGPLLVASTAGGGGLLVLALGLALALPGSLDIGLEEGLATALAHYKDTEVPGHCHAKRLLDELQLRYHCCGRHGYKDWFGIQWVSSRYLDPNDQDVVDRIQSNVEGLYLIDGVPFSCCNPHSPRPCLQSQLSDPHAHPLFDPRQPNLNLWDQGCHGVLLGQLQGLASTLGSMLAVTFVLQTLVLLGLRYLQTALEGLGGVINGEGETQGYLFPSGLKGMLKTAWLKGGVAHRPAPEEAPSLEAPPKEGLPEA
;
A
#
# COMPACT_ATOMS: atom_id res chain seq x y z
N MET A 1 -42.09 -2.07 -10.65
CA MET A 1 -41.01 -1.05 -10.61
C MET A 1 -40.03 -1.40 -11.72
N ALA A 2 -39.64 -0.45 -12.57
CA ALA A 2 -38.78 -0.77 -13.72
C ALA A 2 -37.34 -1.07 -13.27
N PRO A 3 -36.70 -2.14 -13.77
CA PRO A 3 -35.29 -2.42 -13.51
C PRO A 3 -34.40 -1.34 -14.16
N VAL A 4 -33.23 -1.07 -13.55
CA VAL A 4 -32.26 -0.11 -14.08
C VAL A 4 -31.24 -0.84 -14.97
N LEU A 5 -31.07 -0.33 -16.20
CA LEU A 5 -30.22 -0.86 -17.26
C LEU A 5 -30.47 -2.37 -17.57
N PRO A 6 -31.71 -2.75 -17.93
CA PRO A 6 -32.02 -4.14 -18.27
C PRO A 6 -31.39 -4.54 -19.60
N LEU A 7 -30.74 -5.70 -19.63
CA LEU A 7 -30.19 -6.33 -20.81
C LEU A 7 -30.86 -7.69 -21.01
N VAL A 8 -31.46 -7.90 -22.19
CA VAL A 8 -32.00 -9.20 -22.56
C VAL A 8 -30.83 -10.12 -22.89
N LEU A 9 -30.72 -11.24 -22.18
CA LEU A 9 -29.64 -12.21 -22.28
C LEU A 9 -30.24 -13.56 -22.68
N PRO A 10 -30.31 -13.86 -23.99
CA PRO A 10 -30.69 -15.19 -24.46
C PRO A 10 -29.56 -16.20 -24.18
N LEU A 11 -29.85 -17.49 -24.39
CA LEU A 11 -28.98 -18.60 -23.99
C LEU A 11 -27.53 -18.48 -24.50
N GLN A 12 -27.34 -18.17 -25.79
CA GLN A 12 -26.01 -18.09 -26.41
C GLN A 12 -25.17 -16.90 -25.87
N PRO A 13 -25.67 -15.65 -25.83
CA PRO A 13 -24.96 -14.54 -25.19
C PRO A 13 -24.66 -14.76 -23.71
N ARG A 14 -25.54 -15.44 -22.97
CA ARG A 14 -25.31 -15.77 -21.56
C ARG A 14 -24.13 -16.72 -21.39
N ILE A 15 -24.02 -17.75 -22.23
CA ILE A 15 -22.87 -18.68 -22.24
C ILE A 15 -21.58 -17.92 -22.57
N ARG A 16 -21.60 -17.06 -23.59
CA ARG A 16 -20.44 -16.23 -23.97
C ARG A 16 -20.02 -15.28 -22.84
N LEU A 17 -20.99 -14.67 -22.15
CA LEU A 17 -20.75 -13.80 -20.99
C LEU A 17 -20.10 -14.58 -19.85
N ALA A 18 -20.60 -15.77 -19.50
CA ALA A 18 -20.02 -16.61 -18.47
C ALA A 18 -18.59 -17.07 -18.81
N GLN A 19 -18.31 -17.43 -20.07
CA GLN A 19 -16.96 -17.75 -20.53
C GLN A 19 -16.02 -16.54 -20.45
N GLY A 20 -16.49 -15.35 -20.86
CA GLY A 20 -15.72 -14.11 -20.77
C GLY A 20 -15.43 -13.72 -19.31
N LEU A 21 -16.43 -13.84 -18.43
CA LEU A 21 -16.27 -13.58 -17.00
C LEU A 21 -15.34 -14.56 -16.33
N TRP A 22 -15.34 -15.83 -16.73
CA TRP A 22 -14.38 -16.81 -16.24
C TRP A 22 -12.94 -16.37 -16.55
N LEU A 23 -12.66 -15.90 -17.77
CA LEU A 23 -11.34 -15.37 -18.15
C LEU A 23 -11.00 -14.09 -17.37
N LEU A 24 -11.91 -13.12 -17.33
CA LEU A 24 -11.70 -11.86 -16.61
C LEU A 24 -11.45 -12.07 -15.11
N SER A 25 -12.11 -13.06 -14.52
CA SER A 25 -11.95 -13.41 -13.11
C SER A 25 -10.57 -14.01 -12.81
N TRP A 26 -10.00 -14.82 -13.72
CA TRP A 26 -8.61 -15.26 -13.62
C TRP A 26 -7.60 -14.13 -13.81
N LEU A 27 -7.86 -13.19 -14.74
CA LEU A 27 -7.03 -12.01 -14.91
C LEU A 27 -7.05 -11.12 -13.66
N LEU A 28 -8.22 -10.95 -13.03
CA LEU A 28 -8.36 -10.26 -11.75
C LEU A 28 -7.60 -10.97 -10.63
N ALA A 29 -7.67 -12.31 -10.56
CA ALA A 29 -6.92 -13.09 -9.59
C ALA A 29 -5.41 -12.89 -9.76
N LEU A 30 -4.92 -12.94 -11.00
CA LEU A 30 -3.52 -12.66 -11.33
C LEU A 30 -3.10 -11.23 -10.92
N ALA A 31 -3.90 -10.22 -11.29
CA ALA A 31 -3.63 -8.82 -10.98
C ALA A 31 -3.62 -8.56 -9.45
N GLY A 32 -4.55 -9.16 -8.72
CA GLY A 32 -4.59 -9.14 -7.25
C GLY A 32 -3.36 -9.80 -6.63
N GLY A 33 -2.93 -10.95 -7.15
CA GLY A 33 -1.70 -11.63 -6.73
C GLY A 33 -0.44 -10.80 -6.98
N LEU A 34 -0.32 -10.15 -8.14
CA LEU A 34 0.79 -9.24 -8.43
C LEU A 34 0.78 -8.01 -7.52
N THR A 35 -0.40 -7.46 -7.24
CA THR A 35 -0.56 -6.34 -6.31
C THR A 35 -0.10 -6.73 -4.90
N LEU A 36 -0.42 -7.94 -4.43
CA LEU A 36 0.09 -8.46 -3.15
C LEU A 36 1.62 -8.53 -3.11
N LEU A 37 2.23 -9.08 -4.16
CA LEU A 37 3.68 -9.21 -4.26
C LEU A 37 4.38 -7.83 -4.28
N CYS A 38 3.88 -6.90 -5.12
CA CYS A 38 4.41 -5.54 -5.16
C CYS A 38 4.24 -4.80 -3.83
N SER A 39 3.08 -4.95 -3.17
CA SER A 39 2.82 -4.35 -1.86
C SER A 39 3.76 -4.90 -0.79
N GLY A 40 3.96 -6.23 -0.75
CA GLY A 40 4.90 -6.88 0.15
C GLY A 40 6.34 -6.44 -0.10
N HIS A 41 6.76 -6.36 -1.37
CA HIS A 41 8.08 -5.85 -1.72
C HIS A 41 8.29 -4.40 -1.23
N LEU A 42 7.32 -3.52 -1.44
CA LEU A 42 7.39 -2.14 -0.97
C LEU A 42 7.44 -2.06 0.57
N LEU A 43 6.70 -2.90 1.29
CA LEU A 43 6.80 -2.99 2.76
C LEU A 43 8.19 -3.39 3.22
N VAL A 44 8.81 -4.37 2.57
CA VAL A 44 10.18 -4.80 2.90
C VAL A 44 11.18 -3.66 2.64
N GLN A 45 11.05 -2.95 1.53
CA GLN A 45 11.90 -1.78 1.24
C GLN A 45 11.73 -0.68 2.31
N LEU A 46 10.49 -0.39 2.71
CA LEU A 46 10.20 0.58 3.76
C LEU A 46 10.69 0.14 5.14
N TRP A 47 10.71 -1.17 5.41
CA TRP A 47 11.29 -1.67 6.65
C TRP A 47 12.79 -1.40 6.73
N HIS A 48 13.52 -1.59 5.63
CA HIS A 48 14.96 -1.30 5.55
C HIS A 48 15.28 0.19 5.56
N LEU A 49 14.47 1.01 4.87
CA LEU A 49 14.69 2.44 4.73
C LEU A 49 13.98 3.28 5.79
N GLY A 50 13.14 2.66 6.62
CA GLY A 50 12.27 3.35 7.57
C GLY A 50 13.00 4.17 8.62
N THR A 51 14.26 3.84 8.92
CA THR A 51 15.12 4.64 9.82
C THR A 51 15.48 6.02 9.24
N PHE A 52 15.34 6.21 7.93
CA PHE A 52 15.62 7.46 7.23
C PHE A 52 14.36 8.25 6.87
N LEU A 53 13.18 7.77 7.28
CA LEU A 53 11.93 8.50 7.15
C LEU A 53 11.55 9.12 8.49
N ALA A 54 10.96 10.31 8.46
CA ALA A 54 10.37 10.93 9.63
C ALA A 54 9.30 10.01 10.26
N PRO A 55 9.21 9.90 11.61
CA PRO A 55 8.21 9.08 12.30
C PRO A 55 6.76 9.46 11.97
N SER A 56 6.54 10.71 11.57
CA SER A 56 5.25 11.26 11.17
C SER A 56 4.84 10.90 9.73
N CYS A 57 5.74 10.29 8.94
CA CYS A 57 5.49 10.01 7.52
C CYS A 57 4.47 8.88 7.34
N PRO A 58 3.28 9.15 6.75
CA PRO A 58 2.22 8.15 6.61
C PRO A 58 2.42 7.21 5.41
N PHE A 59 3.59 7.22 4.76
CA PHE A 59 3.81 6.51 3.50
C PHE A 59 3.63 4.99 3.60
N ALA A 60 3.88 4.40 4.78
CA ALA A 60 3.65 2.98 5.03
C ALA A 60 2.17 2.55 4.91
N ALA A 61 1.22 3.48 5.03
CA ALA A 61 -0.20 3.19 4.87
C ALA A 61 -0.55 2.71 3.45
N LEU A 62 0.15 3.22 2.41
CA LEU A 62 -0.10 2.86 1.02
C LEU A 62 0.02 1.34 0.79
N PRO A 63 1.20 0.71 1.00
CA PRO A 63 1.34 -0.70 0.72
C PRO A 63 0.57 -1.59 1.70
N GLN A 64 0.26 -1.12 2.93
CA GLN A 64 -0.61 -1.87 3.86
C GLN A 64 -2.04 -1.99 3.33
N VAL A 65 -2.63 -0.88 2.89
CA VAL A 65 -3.99 -0.89 2.32
C VAL A 65 -4.00 -1.60 0.97
N ALA A 66 -2.97 -1.41 0.14
CA ALA A 66 -2.82 -2.11 -1.13
C ALA A 66 -2.69 -3.64 -0.96
N LEU A 67 -2.02 -4.10 0.10
CA LEU A 67 -1.94 -5.53 0.43
C LEU A 67 -3.34 -6.09 0.74
N ALA A 68 -4.11 -5.40 1.59
CA ALA A 68 -5.49 -5.82 1.89
C ALA A 68 -6.38 -5.80 0.62
N ALA A 69 -6.28 -4.75 -0.20
CA ALA A 69 -7.02 -4.64 -1.45
C ALA A 69 -6.65 -5.75 -2.44
N GLY A 70 -5.37 -6.08 -2.58
CA GLY A 70 -4.87 -7.17 -3.42
C GLY A 70 -5.38 -8.54 -2.97
N ALA A 71 -5.42 -8.80 -1.66
CA ALA A 71 -5.96 -10.03 -1.10
C ALA A 71 -7.46 -10.20 -1.41
N VAL A 72 -8.23 -9.12 -1.23
CA VAL A 72 -9.66 -9.13 -1.55
C VAL A 72 -9.88 -9.31 -3.05
N ALA A 73 -9.12 -8.62 -3.91
CA ALA A 73 -9.22 -8.76 -5.37
C ALA A 73 -8.88 -10.18 -5.84
N LEU A 74 -7.82 -10.79 -5.28
CA LEU A 74 -7.46 -12.19 -5.54
C LEU A 74 -8.62 -13.13 -5.17
N GLY A 75 -9.18 -12.96 -3.97
CA GLY A 75 -10.34 -13.72 -3.51
C GLY A 75 -11.57 -13.53 -4.42
N THR A 76 -11.91 -12.29 -4.77
CA THR A 76 -13.01 -12.00 -5.71
C THR A 76 -12.78 -12.66 -7.07
N GLY A 77 -11.56 -12.65 -7.60
CA GLY A 77 -11.23 -13.32 -8.86
C GLY A 77 -11.43 -14.84 -8.79
N LEU A 78 -10.96 -15.50 -7.73
CA LEU A 78 -11.14 -16.94 -7.56
C LEU A 78 -12.62 -17.34 -7.41
N VAL A 79 -13.37 -16.58 -6.59
CA VAL A 79 -14.81 -16.76 -6.39
C VAL A 79 -15.56 -16.50 -7.70
N GLY A 80 -15.20 -15.44 -8.43
CA GLY A 80 -15.81 -15.09 -9.72
C GLY A 80 -15.57 -16.14 -10.80
N ALA A 81 -14.38 -16.73 -10.84
CA ALA A 81 -14.08 -17.84 -11.74
C ALA A 81 -14.91 -19.08 -11.39
N GLY A 82 -15.04 -19.40 -10.10
CA GLY A 82 -15.89 -20.49 -9.61
C GLY A 82 -17.37 -20.28 -9.97
N ALA A 83 -17.91 -19.10 -9.68
CA ALA A 83 -19.30 -18.73 -9.98
C ALA A 83 -19.58 -18.77 -11.49
N SER A 84 -18.67 -18.22 -12.30
CA SER A 84 -18.79 -18.21 -13.76
C SER A 84 -18.77 -19.63 -14.34
N ARG A 85 -17.91 -20.51 -13.82
CA ARG A 85 -17.89 -21.93 -14.22
C ARG A 85 -19.18 -22.65 -13.80
N ALA A 86 -19.63 -22.45 -12.57
CA ALA A 86 -20.85 -23.06 -12.06
C ALA A 86 -22.09 -22.60 -12.84
N SER A 87 -22.11 -21.36 -13.33
CA SER A 87 -23.22 -20.84 -14.16
C SER A 87 -23.41 -21.54 -15.51
N LEU A 88 -22.39 -22.27 -15.97
CA LEU A 88 -22.44 -23.08 -17.19
C LEU A 88 -23.02 -24.48 -16.95
N ASP A 89 -23.17 -24.91 -15.69
CA ASP A 89 -23.67 -26.24 -15.33
C ASP A 89 -24.84 -26.16 -14.33
N ALA A 90 -26.01 -26.64 -14.78
CA ALA A 90 -27.25 -26.68 -13.98
C ALA A 90 -27.13 -27.45 -12.67
N ALA A 91 -26.25 -28.46 -12.60
CA ALA A 91 -26.03 -29.24 -11.39
C ALA A 91 -25.18 -28.49 -10.35
N GLN A 92 -24.33 -27.56 -10.79
CA GLN A 92 -23.31 -26.92 -9.94
C GLN A 92 -23.72 -25.53 -9.44
N TYR A 93 -24.65 -24.85 -10.09
CA TYR A 93 -25.11 -23.50 -9.72
C TYR A 93 -26.01 -23.38 -8.46
N PRO A 94 -26.83 -24.37 -8.06
CA PRO A 94 -27.73 -24.24 -6.90
C PRO A 94 -27.08 -23.69 -5.60
N PRO A 95 -25.89 -24.14 -5.16
CA PRO A 95 -25.24 -23.58 -3.97
C PRO A 95 -24.80 -22.12 -4.13
N TRP A 96 -24.45 -21.69 -5.36
CA TRP A 96 -24.01 -20.33 -5.64
C TRP A 96 -25.13 -19.30 -5.57
N ARG A 97 -26.39 -19.72 -5.81
CA ARG A 97 -27.56 -18.83 -5.87
C ARG A 97 -27.78 -18.05 -4.57
N GLY A 98 -27.59 -18.67 -3.41
CA GLY A 98 -27.76 -18.01 -2.11
C GLY A 98 -26.57 -17.17 -1.67
N VAL A 99 -25.37 -17.50 -2.16
CA VAL A 99 -24.10 -16.94 -1.66
C VAL A 99 -23.61 -15.78 -2.53
N LEU A 100 -23.89 -15.79 -3.83
CA LEU A 100 -23.37 -14.82 -4.79
C LEU A 100 -23.84 -13.39 -4.52
N GLY A 101 -25.11 -13.20 -4.13
CA GLY A 101 -25.65 -11.87 -3.81
C GLY A 101 -24.90 -11.16 -2.67
N PRO A 102 -24.84 -11.75 -1.46
CA PRO A 102 -24.06 -11.20 -0.36
C PRO A 102 -22.58 -10.97 -0.70
N LEU A 103 -21.95 -11.90 -1.43
CA LEU A 103 -20.55 -11.77 -1.84
C LEU A 103 -20.32 -10.60 -2.80
N LEU A 104 -21.22 -10.35 -3.75
CA LEU A 104 -21.12 -9.21 -4.66
C LEU A 104 -21.25 -7.89 -3.89
N VAL A 105 -22.18 -7.79 -2.94
CA VAL A 105 -22.33 -6.59 -2.10
C VAL A 105 -21.08 -6.36 -1.26
N ALA A 106 -20.58 -7.40 -0.58
CA ALA A 106 -19.37 -7.31 0.24
C ALA A 106 -18.13 -6.94 -0.61
N SER A 107 -17.98 -7.55 -1.80
CA SER A 107 -16.85 -7.28 -2.70
C SER A 107 -16.92 -5.88 -3.32
N THR A 108 -18.12 -5.36 -3.58
CA THR A 108 -18.30 -4.00 -4.12
C THR A 108 -18.03 -2.94 -3.04
N ALA A 109 -18.66 -3.06 -1.87
CA ALA A 109 -18.52 -2.08 -0.80
C ALA A 109 -17.15 -2.16 -0.12
N GLY A 110 -16.73 -3.36 0.30
CA GLY A 110 -15.45 -3.59 0.96
C GLY A 110 -14.28 -3.55 -0.01
N GLY A 111 -14.27 -4.45 -0.99
CA GLY A 111 -13.17 -4.56 -1.96
C GLY A 111 -13.01 -3.31 -2.84
N GLY A 112 -14.12 -2.79 -3.38
CA GLY A 112 -14.12 -1.54 -4.15
C GLY A 112 -13.69 -0.34 -3.29
N GLY A 113 -14.20 -0.23 -2.06
CA GLY A 113 -13.80 0.82 -1.12
C GLY A 113 -12.30 0.79 -0.79
N LEU A 114 -11.74 -0.40 -0.53
CA LEU A 114 -10.30 -0.58 -0.28
C LEU A 114 -9.44 -0.19 -1.49
N LEU A 115 -9.85 -0.57 -2.71
CA LEU A 115 -9.14 -0.20 -3.93
C LEU A 115 -9.16 1.31 -4.18
N VAL A 116 -10.31 1.97 -3.97
CA VAL A 116 -10.42 3.44 -4.08
C VAL A 116 -9.55 4.12 -3.04
N LEU A 117 -9.55 3.65 -1.80
CA LEU A 117 -8.68 4.18 -0.74
C LEU A 117 -7.20 4.01 -1.11
N ALA A 118 -6.78 2.80 -1.54
CA ALA A 118 -5.41 2.53 -1.96
C ALA A 118 -4.97 3.43 -3.13
N LEU A 119 -5.84 3.64 -4.12
CA LEU A 119 -5.60 4.57 -5.23
C LEU A 119 -5.48 6.03 -4.77
N GLY A 120 -6.35 6.47 -3.87
CA GLY A 120 -6.27 7.81 -3.29
C GLY A 120 -4.96 8.03 -2.55
N LEU A 121 -4.53 7.04 -1.76
CA LEU A 121 -3.24 7.04 -1.07
C LEU A 121 -2.06 7.06 -2.05
N ALA A 122 -2.13 6.29 -3.15
CA ALA A 122 -1.07 6.25 -4.16
C ALA A 122 -0.85 7.62 -4.84
N LEU A 123 -1.91 8.43 -4.95
CA LEU A 123 -1.86 9.77 -5.51
C LEU A 123 -1.44 10.83 -4.49
N ALA A 124 -1.85 10.69 -3.22
CA ALA A 124 -1.65 11.72 -2.19
C ALA A 124 -0.32 11.61 -1.44
N LEU A 125 0.15 10.39 -1.15
CA LEU A 125 1.32 10.16 -0.31
C LEU A 125 2.70 10.46 -0.94
N PRO A 126 2.91 10.48 -2.26
CA PRO A 126 4.23 10.80 -2.84
C PRO A 126 4.82 12.14 -2.37
N GLY A 127 3.98 13.15 -2.09
CA GLY A 127 4.45 14.43 -1.56
C GLY A 127 4.89 14.36 -0.08
N SER A 128 4.24 13.51 0.72
CA SER A 128 4.63 13.29 2.12
C SER A 128 5.94 12.52 2.27
N LEU A 129 6.30 11.72 1.25
CA LEU A 129 7.54 10.96 1.22
C LEU A 129 8.75 11.88 1.08
N ASP A 130 8.67 12.89 0.22
CA ASP A 130 9.73 13.87 -0.01
C ASP A 130 10.11 14.59 1.30
N ILE A 131 9.11 15.16 1.98
CA ILE A 131 9.27 15.85 3.27
C ILE A 131 9.79 14.88 4.35
N GLY A 132 9.21 13.67 4.42
CA GLY A 132 9.59 12.68 5.42
C GLY A 132 11.04 12.21 5.26
N LEU A 133 11.51 12.08 4.02
CA LEU A 133 12.89 11.71 3.72
C LEU A 133 13.85 12.87 3.98
N GLU A 134 13.45 14.10 3.67
CA GLU A 134 14.23 15.31 3.98
C GLU A 134 14.55 15.41 5.49
N GLU A 135 13.51 15.32 6.32
CA GLU A 135 13.65 15.41 7.78
C GLU A 135 14.39 14.21 8.37
N GLY A 136 14.08 12.99 7.89
CA GLY A 136 14.71 11.77 8.38
C GLY A 136 16.20 11.69 8.04
N LEU A 137 16.60 12.03 6.81
CA LEU A 137 18.02 12.08 6.43
C LEU A 137 18.76 13.20 7.15
N ALA A 138 18.18 14.39 7.29
CA ALA A 138 18.81 15.48 8.05
C ALA A 138 19.08 15.06 9.50
N THR A 139 18.13 14.38 10.13
CA THR A 139 18.28 13.84 11.48
C THR A 139 19.36 12.75 11.54
N ALA A 140 19.41 11.86 10.55
CA ALA A 140 20.43 10.81 10.48
C ALA A 140 21.85 11.37 10.31
N LEU A 141 22.02 12.41 9.48
CA LEU A 141 23.31 13.10 9.31
C LEU A 141 23.72 13.80 10.62
N ALA A 142 22.81 14.49 11.30
CA ALA A 142 23.10 15.21 12.53
C ALA A 142 23.63 14.30 13.66
N HIS A 143 23.09 13.08 13.77
CA HIS A 143 23.48 12.10 14.78
C HIS A 143 24.59 11.14 14.30
N TYR A 144 25.17 11.35 13.12
CA TYR A 144 26.20 10.47 12.58
C TYR A 144 27.43 10.35 13.49
N LYS A 145 27.80 11.44 14.18
CA LYS A 145 28.94 11.46 15.11
C LYS A 145 28.69 10.69 16.42
N ASP A 146 27.43 10.39 16.73
CA ASP A 146 26.99 9.93 18.05
C ASP A 146 27.14 8.42 18.23
N THR A 147 28.39 7.93 18.16
CA THR A 147 28.69 6.48 18.23
C THR A 147 28.49 5.84 19.61
N GLU A 148 28.36 6.63 20.67
CA GLU A 148 28.23 6.15 22.05
C GLU A 148 26.95 6.64 22.76
N VAL A 149 26.10 7.41 22.07
CA VAL A 149 24.86 7.92 22.65
C VAL A 149 23.78 6.84 22.54
N PRO A 150 23.16 6.42 23.66
CA PRO A 150 22.04 5.47 23.62
C PRO A 150 20.93 5.95 22.67
N GLY A 151 20.45 5.07 21.79
CA GLY A 151 19.46 5.39 20.76
C GLY A 151 20.03 5.87 19.43
N HIS A 152 21.24 6.44 19.41
CA HIS A 152 21.88 6.98 18.19
C HIS A 152 23.18 6.29 17.78
N CYS A 153 23.70 5.36 18.61
CA CYS A 153 24.95 4.64 18.36
C CYS A 153 25.03 3.90 17.01
N HIS A 154 23.89 3.56 16.41
CA HIS A 154 23.81 2.88 15.11
C HIS A 154 23.74 3.83 13.91
N ALA A 155 23.54 5.14 14.12
CA ALA A 155 23.33 6.12 13.04
C ALA A 155 24.49 6.12 12.03
N LYS A 156 25.74 6.09 12.53
CA LYS A 156 26.94 5.99 11.69
C LYS A 156 26.89 4.77 10.77
N ARG A 157 26.69 3.58 11.34
CA ARG A 157 26.66 2.32 10.60
C ARG A 157 25.53 2.31 9.55
N LEU A 158 24.33 2.74 9.94
CA LEU A 158 23.17 2.74 9.05
C LEU A 158 23.39 3.70 7.87
N LEU A 159 23.89 4.91 8.12
CA LEU A 159 24.13 5.87 7.05
C LEU A 159 25.29 5.44 6.14
N ASP A 160 26.35 4.83 6.70
CA ASP A 160 27.44 4.27 5.90
C ASP A 160 26.94 3.12 5.00
N GLU A 161 26.12 2.21 5.53
CA GLU A 161 25.48 1.13 4.75
C GLU A 161 24.57 1.69 3.65
N LEU A 162 23.82 2.77 3.94
CA LEU A 162 22.97 3.45 2.97
C LEU A 162 23.79 4.02 1.81
N GLN A 163 24.81 4.83 2.11
CA GLN A 163 25.63 5.50 1.11
C GLN A 163 26.36 4.51 0.21
N LEU A 164 26.92 3.45 0.80
CA LEU A 164 27.60 2.39 0.07
C LEU A 164 26.64 1.56 -0.79
N ARG A 165 25.43 1.23 -0.29
CA ARG A 165 24.46 0.41 -1.03
C ARG A 165 23.76 1.17 -2.15
N TYR A 166 23.44 2.43 -1.93
CA TYR A 166 22.66 3.25 -2.86
C TYR A 166 23.50 4.21 -3.68
N HIS A 167 24.83 4.14 -3.56
CA HIS A 167 25.77 4.93 -4.37
C HIS A 167 25.49 6.43 -4.29
N CYS A 168 25.27 6.90 -3.06
CA CYS A 168 24.89 8.27 -2.77
C CYS A 168 25.75 8.84 -1.63
N CYS A 169 25.80 10.16 -1.51
CA CYS A 169 26.54 10.82 -0.44
C CYS A 169 25.80 12.06 0.08
N GLY A 170 25.78 12.20 1.41
CA GLY A 170 25.04 13.26 2.08
C GLY A 170 23.52 13.13 1.89
N ARG A 171 22.80 14.23 2.08
CA ARG A 171 21.35 14.31 1.88
C ARG A 171 21.04 14.70 0.44
N HIS A 172 21.49 15.88 0.01
CA HIS A 172 21.43 16.39 -1.37
C HIS A 172 22.75 16.24 -2.11
N GLY A 173 23.85 16.06 -1.37
CA GLY A 173 25.16 15.78 -1.95
C GLY A 173 26.26 15.82 -0.90
N TYR A 174 27.48 15.53 -1.33
CA TYR A 174 28.62 15.39 -0.42
C TYR A 174 28.95 16.65 0.39
N LYS A 175 28.59 17.84 -0.11
CA LYS A 175 28.83 19.12 0.57
C LYS A 175 28.00 19.29 1.84
N ASP A 176 26.94 18.51 2.03
CA ASP A 176 26.17 18.52 3.28
C ASP A 176 27.05 18.19 4.50
N TRP A 177 28.11 17.40 4.29
CA TRP A 177 29.06 17.04 5.34
C TRP A 177 29.91 18.21 5.84
N PHE A 178 30.05 19.29 5.06
CA PHE A 178 30.90 20.42 5.45
C PHE A 178 30.23 21.29 6.51
N GLY A 179 28.90 21.28 6.55
CA GLY A 179 28.10 22.01 7.54
C GLY A 179 27.78 21.21 8.80
N ILE A 180 28.30 19.99 8.94
CA ILE A 180 27.97 19.09 10.06
C ILE A 180 29.25 18.55 10.68
N GLN A 181 29.37 18.62 12.01
CA GLN A 181 30.43 17.91 12.71
C GLN A 181 30.13 16.42 12.73
N TRP A 182 30.65 15.69 11.75
CA TRP A 182 30.47 14.25 11.63
C TRP A 182 31.61 13.44 12.29
N VAL A 183 32.74 14.08 12.59
CA VAL A 183 33.81 13.49 13.40
C VAL A 183 33.41 13.56 14.88
N SER A 184 33.33 12.39 15.50
CA SER A 184 32.96 12.27 16.91
C SER A 184 33.99 12.93 17.83
N SER A 185 33.53 13.67 18.83
CA SER A 185 34.40 14.37 19.78
C SER A 185 35.37 13.45 20.51
N ARG A 186 35.07 12.16 20.61
CA ARG A 186 35.98 11.13 21.17
C ARG A 186 37.30 10.96 20.40
N TYR A 187 37.32 11.34 19.12
CA TYR A 187 38.48 11.24 18.26
C TYR A 187 39.24 12.57 18.15
N LEU A 188 38.74 13.61 18.83
CA LEU A 188 39.36 14.94 18.85
C LEU A 188 40.13 15.09 20.16
N ASP A 189 41.43 15.33 20.08
CA ASP A 189 42.24 15.65 21.25
C ASP A 189 42.02 17.13 21.63
N PRO A 190 41.46 17.44 22.81
CA PRO A 190 41.24 18.83 23.21
C PRO A 190 42.54 19.59 23.51
N ASN A 191 43.69 18.92 23.60
CA ASN A 191 44.99 19.55 23.82
C ASN A 191 45.73 19.88 22.51
N ASP A 192 45.25 19.35 21.38
CA ASP A 192 45.83 19.64 20.07
C ASP A 192 45.40 21.04 19.62
N GLN A 193 46.39 21.91 19.36
CA GLN A 193 46.15 23.29 18.93
C GLN A 193 45.38 23.33 17.61
N ASP A 194 45.62 22.40 16.69
CA ASP A 194 44.91 22.39 15.40
C ASP A 194 43.41 22.10 15.58
N VAL A 195 43.06 21.27 16.58
CA VAL A 195 41.68 20.96 16.94
C VAL A 195 41.02 22.17 17.60
N VAL A 196 41.71 22.80 18.55
CA VAL A 196 41.23 23.98 19.27
C VAL A 196 41.01 25.15 18.31
N ASP A 197 42.00 25.45 17.48
CA ASP A 197 41.94 26.53 16.49
C ASP A 197 40.80 26.31 15.50
N ARG A 198 40.60 25.06 15.05
CA ARG A 198 39.48 24.72 14.17
C ARG A 198 38.13 24.99 14.83
N ILE A 199 37.93 24.52 16.06
CA ILE A 199 36.69 24.73 16.82
C ILE A 199 36.42 26.22 17.03
N GLN A 200 37.44 27.00 17.39
CA GLN A 200 37.33 28.44 17.63
C GLN A 200 37.07 29.25 16.35
N SER A 201 37.59 28.79 15.21
CA SER A 201 37.41 29.47 13.92
C SER A 201 36.02 29.31 13.31
N ASN A 202 35.23 28.32 13.76
CA ASN A 202 33.92 28.02 13.22
C ASN A 202 32.79 28.72 13.99
N VAL A 203 31.75 29.15 13.27
CA VAL A 203 30.67 30.02 13.76
C VAL A 203 29.86 29.41 14.93
N GLU A 204 29.86 28.07 15.07
CA GLU A 204 29.06 27.35 16.07
C GLU A 204 29.91 26.63 17.13
N GLY A 205 31.22 26.85 17.18
CA GLY A 205 32.11 26.09 18.07
C GLY A 205 32.14 24.58 17.74
N LEU A 206 31.83 24.24 16.49
CA LEU A 206 31.85 22.88 15.98
C LEU A 206 33.17 22.58 15.26
N TYR A 207 33.60 21.32 15.31
CA TYR A 207 34.73 20.85 14.50
C TYR A 207 34.24 20.55 13.07
N LEU A 208 34.05 21.59 12.27
CA LEU A 208 33.71 21.47 10.85
C LEU A 208 34.98 21.33 10.01
N ILE A 209 34.95 20.42 9.04
CA ILE A 209 36.05 20.19 8.11
C ILE A 209 35.53 20.15 6.68
N ASP A 210 36.38 20.60 5.75
CA ASP A 210 36.16 20.43 4.31
C ASP A 210 36.43 18.97 3.92
N GLY A 211 35.52 18.08 4.32
CA GLY A 211 35.69 16.65 4.14
C GLY A 211 34.43 15.82 4.35
N VAL A 212 34.52 14.56 3.93
CA VAL A 212 33.41 13.58 3.89
C VAL A 212 33.84 12.27 4.53
N PRO A 213 32.90 11.45 5.05
CA PRO A 213 33.22 10.11 5.51
C PRO A 213 33.59 9.19 4.34
N PHE A 214 34.32 8.12 4.65
CA PHE A 214 34.77 7.13 3.66
C PHE A 214 33.63 6.47 2.86
N SER A 215 32.42 6.40 3.42
CA SER A 215 31.24 5.82 2.80
C SER A 215 30.76 6.59 1.56
N CYS A 216 31.18 7.85 1.42
CA CYS A 216 30.95 8.66 0.23
C CYS A 216 31.88 8.34 -0.94
N CYS A 217 32.91 7.51 -0.73
CA CYS A 217 33.88 7.16 -1.76
C CYS A 217 33.28 6.23 -2.82
N ASN A 218 33.53 6.53 -4.10
CA ASN A 218 33.16 5.67 -5.21
C ASN A 218 34.24 4.60 -5.43
N PRO A 219 33.97 3.29 -5.18
CA PRO A 219 34.95 2.22 -5.35
C PRO A 219 35.28 1.93 -6.82
N HIS A 220 34.45 2.39 -7.76
CA HIS A 220 34.70 2.25 -9.19
C HIS A 220 35.64 3.33 -9.74
N SER A 221 36.03 4.30 -8.90
CA SER A 221 37.03 5.29 -9.23
C SER A 221 38.38 4.61 -9.51
N PRO A 222 39.04 4.90 -10.64
CA PRO A 222 40.42 4.48 -10.86
C PRO A 222 41.42 5.29 -10.01
N ARG A 223 40.95 6.32 -9.29
CA ARG A 223 41.77 7.19 -8.44
C ARG A 223 41.50 6.95 -6.96
N PRO A 224 42.50 7.14 -6.06
CA PRO A 224 42.28 7.14 -4.62
C PRO A 224 41.16 8.10 -4.21
N CYS A 225 40.37 7.69 -3.22
CA CYS A 225 39.31 8.55 -2.70
C CYS A 225 39.90 9.75 -1.95
N LEU A 226 39.47 10.95 -2.32
CA LEU A 226 39.79 12.17 -1.59
C LEU A 226 38.65 12.42 -0.59
N GLN A 227 38.99 12.52 0.69
CA GLN A 227 38.03 12.74 1.77
C GLN A 227 38.17 14.12 2.42
N SER A 228 39.22 14.88 2.09
CA SER A 228 39.55 16.16 2.73
C SER A 228 40.05 17.17 1.70
N GLN A 229 39.95 18.46 2.06
CA GLN A 229 40.37 19.60 1.23
C GLN A 229 39.68 19.56 -0.15
N LEU A 230 38.38 19.27 -0.16
CA LEU A 230 37.56 19.08 -1.35
C LEU A 230 37.13 20.40 -2.01
N SER A 231 37.17 21.49 -1.27
CA SER A 231 36.82 22.83 -1.74
C SER A 231 38.02 23.57 -2.33
N ASP A 232 39.25 23.14 -2.03
CA ASP A 232 40.48 23.72 -2.57
C ASP A 232 40.93 23.00 -3.87
N PRO A 233 40.86 23.65 -5.05
CA PRO A 233 41.29 23.07 -6.32
C PRO A 233 42.80 22.81 -6.41
N HIS A 234 43.60 23.43 -5.56
CA HIS A 234 45.07 23.36 -5.58
C HIS A 234 45.64 22.43 -4.51
N ALA A 235 44.83 22.02 -3.53
CA ALA A 235 45.21 21.06 -2.49
C ALA A 235 45.67 19.71 -3.05
N HIS A 236 45.18 19.35 -4.25
CA HIS A 236 45.46 18.08 -4.89
C HIS A 236 46.05 18.27 -6.30
N PRO A 237 47.36 18.58 -6.43
CA PRO A 237 47.99 18.95 -7.70
C PRO A 237 47.90 17.90 -8.82
N LEU A 238 47.69 16.63 -8.44
CA LEU A 238 47.54 15.49 -9.37
C LEU A 238 46.08 15.33 -9.86
N PHE A 239 45.14 16.12 -9.34
CA PHE A 239 43.73 16.06 -9.69
C PHE A 239 43.35 17.24 -10.58
N ASP A 240 42.78 16.94 -11.75
CA ASP A 240 42.21 17.96 -12.63
C ASP A 240 40.90 18.49 -12.03
N PRO A 241 40.81 19.79 -11.68
CA PRO A 241 39.59 20.41 -11.15
C PRO A 241 38.42 20.36 -12.13
N ARG A 242 38.68 20.13 -13.42
CA ARG A 242 37.65 20.03 -14.48
C ARG A 242 37.01 18.64 -14.59
N GLN A 243 37.54 17.65 -13.89
CA GLN A 243 36.96 16.30 -13.80
C GLN A 243 36.68 15.91 -12.33
N PRO A 244 35.76 16.62 -11.63
CA PRO A 244 35.45 16.35 -10.22
C PRO A 244 34.73 15.01 -9.99
N ASN A 245 34.24 14.37 -11.06
CA ASN A 245 33.17 13.36 -11.00
C ASN A 245 33.61 11.90 -10.80
N LEU A 246 34.82 11.61 -10.31
CA LEU A 246 35.28 10.21 -10.29
C LEU A 246 35.45 9.56 -8.92
N ASN A 247 35.79 10.29 -7.85
CA ASN A 247 36.22 9.66 -6.61
C ASN A 247 35.16 9.61 -5.49
N LEU A 248 34.09 10.39 -5.59
CA LEU A 248 32.96 10.41 -4.65
C LEU A 248 31.64 10.11 -5.37
N TRP A 249 30.64 9.66 -4.62
CA TRP A 249 29.26 9.65 -5.10
C TRP A 249 28.75 11.09 -5.27
N ASP A 250 28.30 11.40 -6.48
CA ASP A 250 27.82 12.72 -6.88
C ASP A 250 26.35 12.96 -6.48
N GLN A 251 25.56 11.90 -6.40
CA GLN A 251 24.14 11.97 -6.06
C GLN A 251 23.89 12.06 -4.55
N GLY A 252 22.95 12.91 -4.15
CA GLY A 252 22.41 12.94 -2.79
C GLY A 252 21.53 11.72 -2.50
N CYS A 253 21.59 11.21 -1.27
CA CYS A 253 20.78 10.05 -0.88
C CYS A 253 19.27 10.33 -0.89
N HIS A 254 18.86 11.57 -0.69
CA HIS A 254 17.46 11.97 -0.79
C HIS A 254 16.90 11.67 -2.18
N GLY A 255 17.54 12.19 -3.23
CA GLY A 255 17.07 12.02 -4.61
C GLY A 255 17.04 10.55 -5.05
N VAL A 256 18.07 9.77 -4.68
CA VAL A 256 18.16 8.33 -5.01
C VAL A 256 17.01 7.55 -4.36
N LEU A 257 16.80 7.74 -3.05
CA LEU A 257 15.77 7.02 -2.32
C LEU A 257 14.36 7.47 -2.70
N LEU A 258 14.16 8.78 -2.92
CA LEU A 258 12.89 9.33 -3.37
C LEU A 258 12.51 8.74 -4.73
N GLY A 259 13.42 8.75 -5.70
CA GLY A 259 13.17 8.19 -7.02
C GLY A 259 12.84 6.70 -6.97
N GLN A 260 13.56 5.94 -6.14
CA GLN A 260 13.29 4.50 -5.98
C GLN A 260 11.91 4.23 -5.35
N LEU A 261 11.60 4.88 -4.23
CA LEU A 261 10.35 4.65 -3.50
C LEU A 261 9.14 5.19 -4.26
N GLN A 262 9.26 6.34 -4.92
CA GLN A 262 8.21 6.88 -5.80
C GLN A 262 8.00 5.99 -7.03
N GLY A 263 9.06 5.45 -7.62
CA GLY A 263 8.96 4.48 -8.71
C GLY A 263 8.16 3.24 -8.31
N LEU A 264 8.48 2.66 -7.14
CA LEU A 264 7.74 1.53 -6.58
C LEU A 264 6.28 1.90 -6.26
N ALA A 265 6.01 3.07 -5.69
CA ALA A 265 4.65 3.54 -5.44
C ALA A 265 3.85 3.78 -6.72
N SER A 266 4.48 4.33 -7.76
CA SER A 266 3.85 4.59 -9.07
C SER A 266 3.48 3.29 -9.79
N THR A 267 4.39 2.31 -9.80
CA THR A 267 4.10 0.97 -10.34
C THR A 267 2.97 0.28 -9.57
N LEU A 268 2.98 0.36 -8.24
CA LEU A 268 1.89 -0.16 -7.40
C LEU A 268 0.56 0.56 -7.71
N GLY A 269 0.57 1.89 -7.85
CA GLY A 269 -0.61 2.68 -8.21
C GLY A 269 -1.19 2.29 -9.57
N SER A 270 -0.32 2.05 -10.56
CA SER A 270 -0.72 1.56 -11.89
C SER A 270 -1.37 0.17 -11.82
N MET A 271 -0.78 -0.74 -11.03
CA MET A 271 -1.34 -2.08 -10.79
C MET A 271 -2.70 -2.01 -10.08
N LEU A 272 -2.83 -1.15 -9.08
CA LEU A 272 -4.10 -0.90 -8.38
C LEU A 272 -5.19 -0.38 -9.32
N ALA A 273 -4.84 0.51 -10.26
CA ALA A 273 -5.79 1.04 -11.24
C ALA A 273 -6.29 -0.06 -12.18
N VAL A 274 -5.40 -0.92 -12.68
CA VAL A 274 -5.77 -2.09 -13.50
C VAL A 274 -6.66 -3.05 -12.70
N THR A 275 -6.27 -3.37 -11.45
CA THR A 275 -7.06 -4.24 -10.57
C THR A 275 -8.45 -3.65 -10.29
N PHE A 276 -8.57 -2.34 -10.10
CA PHE A 276 -9.86 -1.66 -9.92
C PHE A 276 -10.75 -1.80 -11.17
N VAL A 277 -10.22 -1.56 -12.37
CA VAL A 277 -10.98 -1.73 -13.61
C VAL A 277 -11.43 -3.19 -13.77
N LEU A 278 -10.54 -4.16 -13.57
CA LEU A 278 -10.91 -5.58 -13.65
C LEU A 278 -11.97 -5.97 -12.60
N GLN A 279 -11.82 -5.52 -11.35
CA GLN A 279 -12.78 -5.77 -10.27
C GLN A 279 -14.16 -5.24 -10.64
N THR A 280 -14.25 -4.01 -11.14
CA THR A 280 -15.53 -3.42 -11.55
C THR A 280 -16.18 -4.19 -12.70
N LEU A 281 -15.43 -4.57 -13.73
CA LEU A 281 -15.93 -5.37 -14.85
C LEU A 281 -16.45 -6.74 -14.42
N VAL A 282 -15.69 -7.44 -13.57
CA VAL A 282 -16.07 -8.76 -13.05
C VAL A 282 -17.33 -8.66 -12.18
N LEU A 283 -17.39 -7.72 -11.24
CA LEU A 283 -18.55 -7.56 -10.35
C LEU A 283 -19.81 -7.16 -11.11
N LEU A 284 -19.70 -6.23 -12.06
CA LEU A 284 -20.82 -5.85 -12.93
C LEU A 284 -21.31 -7.04 -13.75
N GLY A 285 -20.40 -7.75 -14.42
CA GLY A 285 -20.79 -8.90 -15.24
C GLY A 285 -21.39 -10.04 -14.43
N LEU A 286 -20.83 -10.36 -13.26
CA LEU A 286 -21.41 -11.35 -12.35
C LEU A 286 -22.79 -10.93 -11.86
N ARG A 287 -23.02 -9.62 -11.63
CA ARG A 287 -24.34 -9.11 -11.25
C ARG A 287 -25.37 -9.29 -12.37
N TYR A 288 -25.00 -8.99 -13.61
CA TYR A 288 -25.84 -9.24 -14.78
C TYR A 288 -26.16 -10.73 -14.94
N LEU A 289 -25.15 -11.58 -14.78
CA LEU A 289 -25.31 -13.03 -14.89
C LEU A 289 -26.19 -13.59 -13.77
N GLN A 290 -26.00 -13.15 -12.52
CA GLN A 290 -26.80 -13.56 -11.38
C GLN A 290 -28.29 -13.25 -11.59
N THR A 291 -28.60 -12.00 -11.95
CA THR A 291 -29.99 -11.55 -12.11
C THR A 291 -30.70 -12.24 -13.29
N ALA A 292 -29.97 -12.49 -14.38
CA ALA A 292 -30.50 -13.28 -15.51
C ALA A 292 -30.81 -14.73 -15.10
N LEU A 293 -29.94 -15.37 -14.31
CA LEU A 293 -30.13 -16.74 -13.84
C LEU A 293 -31.24 -16.87 -12.79
N GLU A 294 -31.40 -15.87 -11.92
CA GLU A 294 -32.51 -15.80 -10.97
C GLU A 294 -33.87 -15.68 -11.67
N GLY A 295 -33.92 -14.95 -12.79
CA GLY A 295 -35.12 -14.83 -13.64
C GLY A 295 -35.60 -16.15 -14.27
N LEU A 296 -34.73 -17.16 -14.39
CA LEU A 296 -35.07 -18.50 -14.91
C LEU A 296 -35.68 -19.42 -13.85
N GLY A 297 -35.86 -18.96 -12.61
CA GLY A 297 -36.34 -19.81 -11.53
C GLY A 297 -35.36 -20.93 -11.13
N GLY A 298 -34.18 -21.04 -11.76
CA GLY A 298 -33.21 -22.11 -11.54
C GLY A 298 -33.12 -23.15 -12.66
N VAL A 299 -33.88 -23.00 -13.75
CA VAL A 299 -33.77 -23.88 -14.93
C VAL A 299 -32.80 -23.27 -15.95
N ILE A 300 -31.52 -23.64 -15.87
CA ILE A 300 -30.47 -23.06 -16.73
C ILE A 300 -30.69 -23.38 -18.21
N ASN A 301 -31.29 -24.54 -18.53
CA ASN A 301 -31.55 -24.98 -19.91
C ASN A 301 -32.84 -24.39 -20.53
N GLY A 302 -33.51 -23.45 -19.87
CA GLY A 302 -34.66 -22.77 -20.46
C GLY A 302 -34.21 -21.92 -21.65
N GLU A 303 -34.77 -22.16 -22.84
CA GLU A 303 -34.64 -21.29 -24.02
C GLU A 303 -35.32 -19.92 -23.86
N GLY A 304 -35.93 -19.66 -22.69
CA GLY A 304 -36.65 -18.42 -22.41
C GLY A 304 -35.75 -17.18 -22.44
N GLU A 305 -36.30 -16.07 -22.95
CA GLU A 305 -35.67 -14.75 -22.87
C GLU A 305 -35.59 -14.30 -21.41
N THR A 306 -34.40 -13.93 -20.95
CA THR A 306 -34.18 -13.49 -19.56
C THR A 306 -33.58 -12.10 -19.52
N GLN A 307 -33.88 -11.36 -18.46
CA GLN A 307 -33.36 -10.00 -18.29
C GLN A 307 -32.35 -9.99 -17.13
N GLY A 308 -31.10 -9.63 -17.43
CA GLY A 308 -30.12 -9.24 -16.43
C GLY A 308 -30.23 -7.75 -16.15
N TYR A 309 -30.09 -7.33 -14.90
CA TYR A 309 -30.18 -5.92 -14.50
C TYR A 309 -29.24 -5.60 -13.34
N LEU A 310 -28.84 -4.33 -13.24
CA LEU A 310 -27.91 -3.90 -12.19
C LEU A 310 -28.65 -3.77 -10.84
N PHE A 311 -29.80 -3.09 -10.84
CA PHE A 311 -30.64 -2.89 -9.66
C PHE A 311 -32.11 -3.29 -9.91
N PRO A 312 -32.77 -3.97 -8.95
CA PRO A 312 -34.17 -4.38 -9.07
C PRO A 312 -35.14 -3.20 -9.02
N SER A 313 -34.71 -2.05 -8.49
CA SER A 313 -35.46 -0.79 -8.45
C SER A 313 -34.50 0.41 -8.54
N GLY A 314 -35.00 1.57 -8.98
CA GLY A 314 -34.19 2.79 -9.10
C GLY A 314 -33.58 3.24 -7.75
N LEU A 315 -32.41 3.89 -7.80
CA LEU A 315 -31.63 4.35 -6.62
C LEU A 315 -32.48 5.06 -5.56
N LYS A 316 -33.45 5.88 -6.00
CA LYS A 316 -34.41 6.61 -5.15
C LYS A 316 -35.37 5.67 -4.39
N GLY A 317 -35.80 4.58 -5.03
CA GLY A 317 -36.62 3.55 -4.41
C GLY A 317 -35.85 2.73 -3.37
N MET A 318 -34.58 2.41 -3.67
CA MET A 318 -33.70 1.65 -2.79
C MET A 318 -33.35 2.42 -1.50
N LEU A 319 -33.02 3.72 -1.62
CA LEU A 319 -32.82 4.63 -0.46
C LEU A 319 -34.08 4.76 0.39
N LYS A 320 -35.27 4.87 -0.25
CA LYS A 320 -36.54 4.95 0.46
C LYS A 320 -36.86 3.67 1.22
N THR A 321 -36.60 2.49 0.64
CA THR A 321 -36.76 1.20 1.33
C THR A 321 -35.74 0.96 2.44
N ALA A 322 -34.50 1.43 2.28
CA ALA A 322 -33.48 1.37 3.33
C ALA A 322 -33.83 2.29 4.51
N TRP A 323 -34.35 3.49 4.22
CA TRP A 323 -34.82 4.44 5.22
C TRP A 323 -36.06 3.91 5.97
N LEU A 324 -37.00 3.28 5.25
CA LEU A 324 -38.18 2.64 5.84
C LEU A 324 -37.83 1.41 6.69
N LYS A 325 -36.85 0.59 6.29
CA LYS A 325 -36.36 -0.55 7.11
C LYS A 325 -35.50 -0.11 8.29
N GLY A 326 -34.80 1.02 8.21
CA GLY A 326 -34.02 1.60 9.31
C GLY A 326 -34.84 2.40 10.33
N GLY A 327 -36.09 2.75 10.02
CA GLY A 327 -36.95 3.59 10.86
C GLY A 327 -37.91 2.84 11.80
N VAL A 328 -37.99 1.51 11.75
CA VAL A 328 -38.90 0.73 12.62
C VAL A 328 -38.08 -0.11 13.60
N ALA A 329 -37.56 0.57 14.63
CA ALA A 329 -37.19 -0.04 15.90
C ALA A 329 -38.03 0.63 17.00
N HIS A 330 -39.34 0.38 17.00
CA HIS A 330 -40.17 0.71 18.16
C HIS A 330 -40.06 -0.41 19.20
N ARG A 331 -39.43 -0.05 20.31
CA ARG A 331 -39.32 -0.78 21.58
C ARG A 331 -40.72 -1.12 22.12
N PRO A 332 -41.08 -2.38 22.45
CA PRO A 332 -42.29 -2.63 23.21
C PRO A 332 -42.05 -2.25 24.68
N ALA A 333 -43.01 -1.54 25.27
CA ALA A 333 -43.11 -1.31 26.71
C ALA A 333 -43.51 -2.63 27.43
N PRO A 334 -43.19 -2.80 28.72
CA PRO A 334 -43.45 -4.04 29.44
C PRO A 334 -44.92 -4.13 29.86
N GLU A 335 -45.55 -5.26 29.53
CA GLU A 335 -46.91 -5.62 29.93
C GLU A 335 -46.86 -6.36 31.28
N GLU A 336 -47.67 -5.91 32.24
CA GLU A 336 -47.79 -6.44 33.60
C GLU A 336 -48.24 -7.91 33.60
N ALA A 337 -47.58 -8.71 34.44
CA ALA A 337 -47.96 -10.09 34.70
C ALA A 337 -49.11 -10.17 35.72
N PRO A 338 -50.09 -11.08 35.52
CA PRO A 338 -50.88 -11.62 36.62
C PRO A 338 -50.35 -13.02 37.02
N SER A 339 -49.98 -13.14 38.28
CA SER A 339 -49.74 -14.40 39.00
C SER A 339 -51.07 -15.08 39.40
N LEU A 340 -51.23 -16.38 39.15
CA LEU A 340 -51.54 -17.38 40.21
C LEU A 340 -51.53 -18.83 39.66
N GLU A 341 -51.29 -19.75 40.59
CA GLU A 341 -50.75 -21.11 40.44
C GLU A 341 -51.68 -22.25 39.97
N ALA A 342 -51.02 -23.19 39.28
CA ALA A 342 -50.99 -24.68 39.35
C ALA A 342 -52.28 -25.54 39.42
N PRO A 343 -52.31 -26.64 38.62
CA PRO A 343 -52.95 -27.90 38.99
C PRO A 343 -51.90 -29.02 39.19
N PRO A 344 -52.07 -29.96 40.15
CA PRO A 344 -51.18 -31.11 40.20
C PRO A 344 -51.88 -32.46 39.98
N LYS A 345 -51.07 -33.36 39.42
CA LYS A 345 -50.99 -34.83 39.55
C LYS A 345 -51.59 -35.69 38.43
N GLU A 346 -50.65 -36.28 37.68
CA GLU A 346 -50.74 -37.57 37.02
C GLU A 346 -50.98 -38.70 38.03
N GLY A 347 -51.75 -39.70 37.61
CA GLY A 347 -51.84 -41.00 38.27
C GLY A 347 -51.85 -42.11 37.23
N LEU A 348 -51.02 -43.13 37.42
CA LEU A 348 -51.16 -44.49 36.90
C LEU A 348 -50.22 -45.42 37.71
N PRO A 349 -50.37 -46.76 37.66
CA PRO A 349 -51.28 -47.57 38.46
C PRO A 349 -50.53 -48.59 39.36
N GLU A 350 -51.22 -49.22 40.32
CA GLU A 350 -50.83 -50.53 40.87
C GLU A 350 -52.05 -51.28 41.43
N ALA A 351 -52.10 -52.58 41.12
CA ALA A 351 -52.95 -53.70 41.60
C ALA A 351 -54.46 -53.69 41.29
#